data_AF-A0A7S7SN94-F1
#
_entry.id   AF-A0A7S7SN94-F1
#
_cell.length_a   1.000
_cell.length_b   1.000
_cell.length_c   1.000
_cell.angle_alpha   90.00
_cell.angle_beta   90.00
_cell.angle_gamma   90.00
#
_symmetry.space_group_name_H-M   'P 1'
#
loop_
_entity.id
_entity.type
_entity.pdbx_description
1 polymer ?
#
loop_
_entity_poly.entity_id
_entity_poly.type
_entity_poly.pdbx_seq_one_letter_code
_entity_poly.pdbx_strand_id
1 'polypeptide(L)'
;MKGELEIVRGSGNVFRDLGHANADVEQFKALLAAEIIKMLDKERLTVRKAHDRTGIAAADFSRIRNADLGRFTVDRLMSIINRLGSRVEVKIRVRRMEAAEPVSA
;
A
#
# COMPACT_ATOMS: atom_id res chain seq x y z
N MET A 1 10.16 5.50 -36.13
CA MET A 1 9.05 4.59 -35.80
C MET A 1 8.14 5.30 -34.81
N LYS A 2 6.89 5.58 -35.19
CA LYS A 2 5.85 6.05 -34.27
C LYS A 2 4.79 4.95 -34.28
N GLY A 3 4.95 3.96 -33.41
CA GLY A 3 3.90 2.97 -33.17
C GLY A 3 2.85 3.61 -32.25
N GLU A 4 1.58 3.41 -32.57
CA GLU A 4 0.50 3.74 -31.63
C GLU A 4 0.70 2.88 -30.38
N LEU A 5 0.84 3.53 -29.22
CA LEU A 5 0.87 2.86 -27.94
C LEU A 5 -0.57 2.52 -27.56
N GLU A 6 -0.85 1.24 -27.38
CA GLU A 6 -2.13 0.78 -26.87
C GLU A 6 -2.32 1.27 -25.42
N ILE A 7 -3.42 1.97 -25.17
CA ILE A 7 -3.79 2.42 -23.83
C ILE A 7 -4.77 1.40 -23.24
N VAL A 8 -4.29 0.63 -22.26
CA VAL A 8 -5.11 -0.36 -21.55
C VAL A 8 -5.62 0.25 -20.24
N ARG A 9 -6.91 0.04 -19.95
CA ARG A 9 -7.51 0.46 -18.67
C ARG A 9 -7.09 -0.53 -17.57
N GLY A 10 -6.39 -0.03 -16.55
CA GLY A 10 -6.01 -0.85 -15.39
C GLY A 10 -7.20 -1.34 -14.57
N SER A 11 -7.03 -2.46 -13.85
CA SER A 11 -8.08 -3.07 -13.01
C SER A 11 -8.42 -2.24 -11.76
N GLY A 12 -7.61 -1.22 -11.47
CA GLY A 12 -7.63 -0.50 -10.19
C GLY A 12 -6.73 -1.13 -9.13
N ASN A 13 -6.10 -2.27 -9.42
CA ASN A 13 -4.99 -2.84 -8.66
C ASN A 13 -3.75 -2.99 -9.56
N VAL A 14 -2.81 -2.03 -9.45
CA VAL A 14 -1.59 -2.04 -10.26
C VAL A 14 -0.73 -3.30 -10.05
N PHE A 15 -0.72 -3.86 -8.84
CA PHE A 15 0.03 -5.08 -8.56
C PHE A 15 -0.56 -6.28 -9.31
N ARG A 16 -1.90 -6.31 -9.46
CA ARG A 16 -2.59 -7.33 -10.25
C ARG A 16 -2.31 -7.15 -11.73
N ASP A 17 -2.37 -5.91 -12.20
CA ASP A 17 -2.08 -5.56 -13.61
C ASP A 17 -0.64 -5.94 -14.00
N LEU A 18 0.29 -5.92 -13.03
CA LEU A 18 1.69 -6.32 -13.20
C LEU A 18 1.96 -7.80 -12.85
N GLY A 19 0.94 -8.60 -12.56
CA GLY A 19 1.08 -10.05 -12.34
C GLY A 19 1.70 -10.47 -10.99
N HIS A 20 1.64 -9.62 -9.97
CA HIS A 20 2.14 -9.97 -8.64
C HIS A 20 1.26 -11.05 -8.00
N ALA A 21 1.90 -12.11 -7.47
CA ALA A 21 1.20 -13.24 -6.86
C ALA A 21 0.33 -12.84 -5.66
N ASN A 22 0.74 -11.82 -4.90
CA ASN A 22 0.04 -11.35 -3.70
C ASN A 22 -0.57 -9.95 -3.91
N ALA A 23 -1.02 -9.65 -5.14
CA ALA A 23 -1.46 -8.32 -5.55
C ALA A 23 -2.43 -7.62 -4.58
N ASP A 24 -3.38 -8.33 -3.99
CA ASP A 24 -4.35 -7.74 -3.06
C ASP A 24 -3.72 -7.32 -1.73
N VAL A 25 -2.79 -8.13 -1.22
CA VAL A 25 -2.03 -7.81 0.00
C VAL A 25 -1.09 -6.64 -0.25
N GLU A 26 -0.40 -6.64 -1.39
CA GLU A 26 0.52 -5.57 -1.78
C GLU A 26 -0.21 -4.24 -1.98
N GLN A 27 -1.35 -4.26 -2.66
CA GLN A 27 -2.20 -3.09 -2.78
C GLN A 27 -2.65 -2.59 -1.40
N PHE A 28 -3.10 -3.48 -0.52
CA PHE A 28 -3.58 -3.07 0.79
C PHE A 28 -2.48 -2.44 1.64
N LYS A 29 -1.27 -3.03 1.64
CA LYS A 29 -0.10 -2.44 2.29
C LYS A 29 0.22 -1.06 1.71
N ALA A 30 0.22 -0.91 0.38
CA ALA A 30 0.51 0.36 -0.28
C ALA A 30 -0.50 1.46 0.09
N LEU A 31 -1.79 1.12 0.15
CA LEU A 31 -2.84 2.06 0.56
C LEU A 31 -2.65 2.50 2.03
N LEU A 32 -2.40 1.56 2.94
CA LEU A 32 -2.14 1.89 4.35
C LEU A 32 -0.86 2.74 4.52
N ALA A 33 0.21 2.40 3.79
CA ALA A 33 1.45 3.17 3.79
C ALA A 33 1.23 4.59 3.25
N ALA A 34 0.44 4.75 2.20
CA ALA A 34 0.08 6.06 1.66
C ALA A 34 -0.66 6.92 2.69
N GLU A 35 -1.59 6.34 3.46
CA GLU A 35 -2.27 7.06 4.55
C GLU A 35 -1.30 7.46 5.66
N ILE A 36 -0.36 6.60 6.05
CA ILE A 36 0.69 6.96 7.02
C ILE A 36 1.51 8.14 6.51
N ILE A 37 1.96 8.11 5.25
CA ILE A 37 2.74 9.21 4.64
C ILE A 37 1.94 10.51 4.68
N LYS A 38 0.66 10.47 4.26
CA LYS A 38 -0.23 11.65 4.31
C LYS A 38 -0.36 12.23 5.72
N MET A 39 -0.51 11.39 6.74
CA MET A 39 -0.58 11.84 8.13
C MET A 39 0.72 12.53 8.57
N LEU A 40 1.87 11.92 8.25
CA LEU A 40 3.18 12.50 8.56
C LEU A 40 3.38 13.85 7.85
N ASP A 41 2.96 13.97 6.59
CA ASP A 41 3.11 15.19 5.79
C ASP A 41 2.17 16.31 6.26
N LYS A 42 0.91 15.99 6.54
CA LYS A 42 -0.09 16.94 7.04
C LYS A 42 0.37 17.63 8.32
N GLU A 43 1.01 16.88 9.21
CA GLU A 43 1.54 17.39 10.47
C GLU A 43 3.01 17.83 10.39
N ARG A 44 3.64 17.74 9.21
CA ARG A 44 5.06 18.04 8.97
C ARG A 44 5.99 17.30 9.95
N LEU A 45 5.66 16.05 10.26
CA LEU A 45 6.43 15.21 11.16
C LEU A 45 7.68 14.69 10.45
N THR A 46 8.84 15.02 11.02
CA THR A 46 10.06 14.31 10.69
C THR A 46 9.99 12.89 11.22
N VAL A 47 10.79 11.99 10.65
CA VAL A 47 10.92 10.61 11.13
C VAL A 47 11.25 10.55 12.63
N ARG A 48 12.09 11.47 13.12
CA ARG A 48 12.43 11.56 14.55
C ARG A 48 11.24 11.99 15.41
N LYS A 49 10.48 13.02 15.01
CA LYS A 49 9.27 13.44 15.74
C LYS A 49 8.20 12.35 15.73
N ALA A 50 8.06 11.62 14.62
CA ALA A 50 7.16 10.47 14.54
C ALA A 50 7.58 9.35 15.51
N HIS A 51 8.88 9.08 15.64
CA HIS A 51 9.42 8.19 16.66
C HIS A 51 9.10 8.68 18.07
N ASP A 52 9.40 9.94 18.40
CA ASP A 52 9.18 10.50 19.73
C ASP A 52 7.69 10.45 20.13
N ARG A 53 6.78 10.71 19.18
CA ARG A 53 5.33 10.68 19.41
C ARG A 53 4.78 9.27 19.58
N THR A 54 5.29 8.32 18.80
CA THR A 54 4.64 7.00 18.66
C THR A 54 5.42 5.86 19.29
N GLY A 55 6.70 6.03 19.64
CA GLY A 55 7.61 4.98 20.06
C GLY A 55 7.98 3.96 18.97
N ILE A 56 7.54 4.14 17.72
CA ILE A 56 7.90 3.26 16.60
C ILE A 56 9.29 3.65 16.09
N ALA A 57 10.09 2.66 15.69
CA ALA A 57 11.45 2.89 15.21
C ALA A 57 11.46 3.92 14.05
N ALA A 58 12.33 4.92 14.15
CA ALA A 58 12.56 5.91 13.09
C ALA A 58 12.78 5.25 11.72
N ALA A 59 13.57 4.17 11.68
CA ALA A 59 13.85 3.44 10.45
C ALA A 59 12.59 2.81 9.80
N ASP A 60 11.53 2.53 10.57
CA ASP A 60 10.27 2.03 10.00
C ASP A 60 9.57 3.13 9.20
N PHE A 61 9.49 4.35 9.74
CA PHE A 61 8.91 5.50 9.02
C PHE A 61 9.68 5.84 7.75
N SER A 62 11.02 5.74 7.78
CA SER A 62 11.86 5.94 6.59
C SER A 62 11.51 4.94 5.47
N ARG A 63 11.39 3.66 5.80
CA ARG A 63 11.05 2.63 4.81
C ARG A 63 9.64 2.77 4.27
N ILE A 64 8.68 3.15 5.12
CA ILE A 64 7.31 3.46 4.67
C ILE A 64 7.33 4.60 3.65
N ARG A 65 8.06 5.70 3.91
CA ARG A 65 8.21 6.81 2.97
C ARG A 65 8.85 6.40 1.64
N ASN A 66 9.75 5.41 1.67
CA ASN A 66 10.39 4.87 0.48
C ASN A 66 9.60 3.72 -0.19
N ALA A 67 8.37 3.44 0.26
CA ALA A 67 7.56 2.32 -0.19
C ALA A 67 8.24 0.94 -0.07
N ASP A 68 9.22 0.80 0.84
CA ASP A 68 9.84 -0.48 1.21
C ASP A 68 8.95 -1.19 2.23
N LEU A 69 7.92 -1.87 1.73
CA LEU A 69 6.85 -2.48 2.52
C LEU A 69 7.00 -4.00 2.72
N GLY A 70 8.04 -4.62 2.16
CA GLY A 70 8.16 -6.08 2.08
C GLY A 70 8.05 -6.77 3.44
N ARG A 71 8.71 -6.21 4.45
CA ARG A 71 8.74 -6.73 5.83
C ARG A 71 7.59 -6.26 6.73
N PHE A 72 6.74 -5.34 6.26
CA PHE A 72 5.61 -4.87 7.04
C PHE A 72 4.42 -5.78 6.80
N THR A 73 3.83 -6.30 7.87
CA THR A 73 2.51 -6.90 7.85
C THR A 73 1.44 -5.81 7.76
N VAL A 74 0.24 -6.19 7.33
CA VAL A 74 -0.92 -5.28 7.32
C VAL A 74 -1.25 -4.80 8.74
N ASP A 75 -1.23 -5.70 9.73
CA ASP A 75 -1.51 -5.35 11.13
C ASP A 75 -0.51 -4.31 11.66
N ARG A 76 0.77 -4.42 11.29
CA ARG A 76 1.82 -3.49 11.69
C ARG A 76 1.54 -2.09 11.13
N LEU A 77 1.15 -1.98 9.86
CA LEU A 77 0.79 -0.69 9.26
C LEU A 77 -0.45 -0.09 9.95
N MET A 78 -1.47 -0.90 10.24
CA MET A 78 -2.64 -0.45 10.99
C MET A 78 -2.27 0.03 12.41
N SER A 79 -1.38 -0.68 13.10
CA SER A 79 -0.88 -0.29 14.42
C SER A 79 -0.16 1.07 14.38
N ILE A 80 0.60 1.35 13.32
CA ILE A 80 1.25 2.65 13.11
C ILE A 80 0.21 3.77 12.96
N ILE A 81 -0.85 3.56 12.17
CA ILE A 81 -1.96 4.51 12.03
C ILE A 81 -2.63 4.78 13.39
N ASN A 82 -2.88 3.71 14.17
CA ASN A 82 -3.43 3.82 15.52
C ASN A 82 -2.55 4.65 16.45
N ARG A 83 -1.23 4.44 16.42
CA ARG A 83 -0.27 5.21 17.23
C ARG A 83 -0.10 6.65 16.78
N LEU A 84 -0.36 6.96 15.51
CA LEU A 84 -0.45 8.32 15.01
C LEU A 84 -1.79 9.00 15.37
N GLY A 85 -2.68 8.31 16.12
CA GLY A 85 -3.90 8.88 16.67
C GLY A 85 -5.11 8.82 15.74
N SER A 86 -5.11 7.91 14.75
CA SER A 86 -6.24 7.67 13.86
C SER A 86 -6.72 6.23 13.95
N ARG A 87 -7.95 5.93 13.52
CA ARG A 87 -8.46 4.55 13.42
C ARG A 87 -8.65 4.16 11.97
N VAL A 88 -8.43 2.88 11.68
CA VAL A 88 -8.72 2.28 10.37
C VAL A 88 -10.14 1.71 10.40
N GLU A 89 -10.97 2.12 9.45
CA GLU A 89 -12.25 1.49 9.15
C GLU A 89 -12.14 0.73 7.82
N VAL A 90 -12.62 -0.51 7.78
CA VAL A 90 -12.46 -1.39 6.61
C VAL A 90 -13.83 -1.77 6.06
N LYS A 91 -14.05 -1.51 4.77
CA LYS A 91 -15.18 -2.04 4.02
C LYS A 91 -14.68 -3.03 2.98
N ILE A 92 -14.99 -4.31 3.18
CA ILE A 92 -14.55 -5.39 2.29
C ILE A 92 -15.67 -5.70 1.29
N ARG A 93 -15.29 -5.80 0.01
CA ARG A 93 -16.14 -6.33 -1.06
C ARG A 93 -15.40 -7.49 -1.70
N VAL A 94 -16.01 -8.67 -1.68
CA VAL A 94 -15.46 -9.87 -2.31
C VAL A 94 -16.09 -10.03 -3.69
N ARG A 95 -15.27 -10.38 -4.69
CA ARG A 95 -15.72 -10.75 -6.03
C ARG A 95 -15.15 -12.11 -6.37
N ARG A 96 -15.90 -12.88 -7.17
CA ARG A 96 -15.39 -14.12 -7.75
C ARG A 96 -14.22 -13.76 -8.67
N MET A 97 -13.11 -14.47 -8.52
CA MET A 97 -12.05 -14.44 -9.52
C MET A 97 -12.59 -15.20 -10.73
N GLU A 98 -12.77 -14.53 -11.86
CA GLU A 98 -12.96 -15.23 -13.12
C GLU A 98 -11.72 -16.10 -13.33
N ALA A 99 -11.93 -17.40 -13.56
CA ALA A 99 -10.83 -18.27 -13.93
C ALA A 99 -10.20 -17.67 -15.17
N ALA A 100 -8.87 -17.49 -15.18
CA ALA A 100 -8.16 -17.12 -16.40
C ALA A 100 -8.64 -18.07 -17.50
N GLU A 101 -9.19 -17.52 -18.58
CA GLU A 101 -9.52 -18.34 -19.74
C GLU A 101 -8.25 -19.14 -20.09
N PRO A 102 -8.34 -20.48 -20.21
CA PRO A 102 -7.19 -21.24 -20.65
C PRO A 102 -6.79 -20.67 -22.00
N VAL A 103 -5.56 -20.15 -22.08
CA VAL A 103 -4.95 -19.73 -23.34
C VAL A 103 -5.07 -20.93 -24.27
N SER A 104 -5.93 -20.84 -25.29
CA SER A 104 -6.04 -21.88 -26.30
C SER A 104 -4.66 -22.05 -26.94
N ALA A 105 -4.18 -23.29 -26.94
CA ALA A 105 -2.97 -23.72 -27.60
C ALA A 105 -3.10 -23.64 -29.13
#